data_AF-A0A1W9L6P5-F1
#
_entry.id   AF-A0A1W9L6P5-F1
#
_cell.length_a   1.000
_cell.length_b   1.000
_cell.length_c   1.000
_cell.angle_alpha   90.00
_cell.angle_beta   90.00
_cell.angle_gamma   90.00
#
_symmetry.space_group_name_H-M   'P 1'
#
loop_
_entity.id
_entity.type
_entity.pdbx_description
1 polymer ?
#
loop_
_entity_poly.entity_id
_entity_poly.type
_entity_poly.pdbx_seq_one_letter_code
_entity_poly.pdbx_strand_id
1 'polypeptide(L)'
;MTTRTQQLQNIFEQLPSSEQDMLIAFAEFLRSRTLETPQICQKPQLLPRPVQESVIGAIKRLSRSYPMLDKQKMLDETSALMSQHVLQGRNKSEVIDELELVFLRHYEALKAQFD
;
A
#
# COMPACT_ATOMS: atom_id res chain seq x y z
N MET A 1 -27.17 12.16 26.64
CA MET A 1 -25.94 11.64 26.00
C MET A 1 -25.49 12.67 24.98
N THR A 2 -24.45 13.45 25.28
CA THR A 2 -23.89 14.41 24.33
C THR A 2 -23.23 13.66 23.18
N THR A 3 -23.44 14.12 21.95
CA THR A 3 -22.74 13.56 20.78
C THR A 3 -21.26 13.96 20.86
N ARG A 4 -20.35 13.10 20.40
CA ARG A 4 -18.89 13.42 20.40
C ARG A 4 -18.59 14.76 19.70
N THR A 5 -19.41 15.14 18.73
CA THR A 5 -19.35 16.44 18.03
C THR A 5 -19.63 17.61 18.97
N GLN A 6 -20.65 17.53 19.82
CA GLN A 6 -20.98 18.59 20.79
C GLN A 6 -19.89 18.76 21.85
N GLN A 7 -19.25 17.66 22.27
CA GLN A 7 -18.13 17.71 23.19
C GLN A 7 -16.92 18.41 22.57
N LEU A 8 -16.60 18.10 21.31
CA LEU A 8 -15.48 18.74 20.60
C LEU A 8 -15.70 20.25 20.43
N GLN A 9 -16.92 20.65 20.08
CA GLN A 9 -17.28 22.07 19.93
C GLN A 9 -17.12 22.84 21.24
N ASN A 10 -17.63 22.31 22.35
CA ASN A 10 -17.48 22.94 23.67
C ASN A 10 -16.01 23.09 24.09
N ILE A 11 -15.17 22.09 23.80
CA ILE A 11 -13.74 22.17 24.09
C ILE A 11 -13.09 23.25 23.23
N PHE A 12 -13.41 23.29 21.94
CA PHE A 12 -12.85 24.25 21.00
C PHE A 12 -13.19 25.71 21.37
N GLU A 13 -14.43 25.98 21.78
CA GLU A 13 -14.89 27.31 22.20
C GLU A 13 -14.19 27.82 23.47
N GLN A 14 -13.70 26.92 24.33
CA GLN A 14 -13.00 27.26 25.57
C GLN A 14 -11.48 27.46 25.39
N LEU A 15 -10.93 27.10 24.22
CA LEU A 15 -9.50 27.22 23.95
C LEU A 15 -9.12 28.63 23.50
N PRO A 16 -7.94 29.14 23.90
CA PRO A 16 -7.34 30.33 23.30
C PRO A 16 -7.08 30.14 21.80
N SER A 17 -7.04 31.24 21.04
CA SER A 17 -6.86 31.20 19.57
C SER A 17 -5.63 30.39 19.12
N SER A 18 -4.51 30.47 19.85
CA SER A 18 -3.30 29.69 19.53
C SER A 18 -3.50 28.18 19.67
N GLU A 19 -4.30 27.74 20.65
CA GLU A 19 -4.60 26.33 20.89
C GLU A 19 -5.68 25.83 19.91
N GLN A 20 -6.60 26.71 19.49
CA GLN A 20 -7.55 26.41 18.42
C GLN A 20 -6.82 26.13 17.10
N ASP A 21 -5.84 26.96 16.74
CA ASP A 21 -5.01 26.77 15.55
C ASP A 21 -4.26 25.43 15.60
N MET A 22 -3.73 25.06 16.78
CA MET A 22 -3.07 23.77 16.98
C MET A 22 -4.04 22.60 16.83
N LEU A 23 -5.26 22.71 17.36
CA LEU A 23 -6.29 21.68 17.24
C LEU A 23 -6.75 21.52 15.79
N ILE A 24 -6.90 22.62 15.05
CA ILE A 24 -7.20 22.59 13.61
C ILE A 24 -6.04 21.92 12.86
N ALA A 25 -4.80 22.33 13.10
CA ALA A 25 -3.64 21.72 12.45
C ALA A 25 -3.55 20.21 12.74
N PHE A 26 -3.86 19.79 13.96
CA PHE A 26 -3.91 18.38 14.32
C PHE A 26 -5.08 17.64 13.65
N ALA A 27 -6.27 18.24 13.58
CA ALA A 27 -7.41 17.67 12.88
C ALA A 27 -7.14 17.56 11.37
N GLU A 28 -6.48 18.55 10.78
CA GLU A 28 -6.02 18.53 9.39
C GLU A 28 -4.96 17.45 9.17
N PHE A 29 -4.05 17.25 10.11
CA PHE A 29 -3.08 16.15 10.10
C PHE A 29 -3.76 14.77 10.20
N LEU A 30 -4.75 14.61 11.08
CA LEU A 30 -5.54 13.38 11.16
C LEU A 30 -6.33 13.16 9.86
N ARG A 31 -6.89 14.23 9.30
CA ARG A 31 -7.58 14.21 8.02
C ARG A 31 -6.62 13.87 6.88
N SER A 32 -5.41 14.41 6.85
CA SER A 32 -4.41 14.10 5.82
C SER A 32 -3.89 12.67 5.96
N ARG A 33 -3.78 12.12 7.16
CA ARG A 33 -3.52 10.69 7.38
C ARG A 33 -4.65 9.77 6.90
N THR A 34 -5.86 10.32 6.76
CA THR A 34 -7.05 9.60 6.28
C THR A 34 -7.31 9.86 4.79
N LEU A 35 -6.87 11.01 4.26
CA LEU A 35 -6.98 11.48 2.88
C LEU A 35 -5.72 11.25 2.04
N GLU A 36 -4.58 10.90 2.65
CA GLU A 36 -3.61 9.97 2.05
C GLU A 36 -4.45 8.78 1.70
N THR A 37 -5.02 8.86 0.50
CA THR A 37 -6.09 7.99 0.12
C THR A 37 -5.49 6.61 0.28
N PRO A 38 -6.17 5.77 1.03
CA PRO A 38 -6.09 4.36 0.79
C PRO A 38 -6.09 4.10 -0.73
N GLN A 39 -4.92 3.98 -1.40
CA GLN A 39 -4.86 3.38 -2.75
C GLN A 39 -5.50 1.97 -2.72
N ILE A 40 -5.55 1.40 -1.53
CA ILE A 40 -6.35 0.37 -0.86
C ILE A 40 -7.59 -0.21 -1.57
N CYS A 41 -8.27 0.48 -2.48
CA CYS A 41 -9.37 -0.13 -3.24
C CYS A 41 -9.25 0.00 -4.76
N GLN A 42 -8.08 0.33 -5.30
CA GLN A 42 -7.86 0.10 -6.72
C GLN A 42 -7.76 -1.41 -6.95
N LYS A 43 -8.72 -1.95 -7.71
CA LYS A 43 -8.60 -3.33 -8.21
C LYS A 43 -7.31 -3.42 -9.02
N PRO A 44 -6.49 -4.47 -8.82
CA PRO A 44 -5.30 -4.67 -9.63
C PRO A 44 -5.66 -4.66 -11.10
N GLN A 45 -4.91 -3.92 -11.89
CA GLN A 45 -5.03 -3.94 -13.33
C GLN A 45 -4.05 -5.00 -13.87
N LEU A 46 -4.49 -6.26 -13.88
CA LEU A 46 -3.65 -7.38 -14.29
C LEU A 46 -3.23 -7.23 -15.76
N LEU A 47 -1.96 -6.91 -15.95
CA LEU A 47 -1.34 -6.85 -17.28
C LEU A 47 -0.99 -8.28 -17.74
N PRO A 48 -1.23 -8.62 -19.02
CA PRO A 48 -0.95 -9.96 -19.53
C PRO A 48 0.55 -10.27 -19.50
N ARG A 49 0.88 -11.52 -19.20
CA ARG A 49 2.25 -12.02 -19.20
C ARG A 49 2.80 -12.14 -20.64
N PRO A 50 3.94 -11.50 -20.97
CA PRO A 50 4.61 -11.71 -22.25
C PRO A 50 5.17 -13.13 -22.42
N VAL A 51 5.19 -13.64 -23.65
CA VAL A 51 5.66 -15.01 -23.98
C VAL A 51 7.13 -15.24 -23.60
N GLN A 52 7.98 -14.23 -23.77
CA GLN A 52 9.39 -14.26 -23.40
C GLN A 52 9.68 -13.21 -22.33
N GLU A 53 9.10 -13.41 -21.14
CA GLU A 53 9.33 -12.51 -20.02
C GLU A 53 10.63 -12.85 -19.26
N SER A 54 11.31 -11.81 -18.78
CA SER A 54 12.42 -11.91 -17.82
C SER A 54 11.92 -11.61 -16.40
N VAL A 55 12.63 -12.07 -15.38
CA VAL A 55 12.27 -11.84 -13.97
C VAL A 55 12.11 -10.34 -13.67
N ILE A 56 13.03 -9.51 -14.18
CA ILE A 56 12.94 -8.03 -14.06
C ILE A 56 11.70 -7.48 -14.80
N GLY A 57 11.36 -8.07 -15.95
CA GLY A 57 10.15 -7.75 -16.70
C GLY A 57 8.89 -8.03 -15.87
N ALA A 58 8.83 -9.20 -15.22
CA ALA A 58 7.73 -9.57 -14.35
C ALA A 58 7.59 -8.62 -13.15
N ILE A 59 8.69 -8.28 -12.46
CA ILE A 59 8.65 -7.30 -11.35
C ILE A 59 8.08 -5.96 -11.82
N LYS A 60 8.51 -5.45 -12.99
CA LYS A 60 7.98 -4.21 -13.57
C LYS A 60 6.50 -4.32 -13.94
N ARG A 61 6.08 -5.43 -14.55
CA ARG A 61 4.69 -5.70 -14.94
C ARG A 61 3.79 -5.79 -13.71
N LEU A 62 4.20 -6.54 -12.69
CA LEU A 62 3.45 -6.75 -11.46
C LEU A 62 3.38 -5.46 -10.63
N SER A 63 4.47 -4.69 -10.53
CA SER A 63 4.45 -3.37 -9.89
C SER A 63 3.47 -2.39 -10.54
N ARG A 64 3.27 -2.50 -11.86
CA ARG A 64 2.23 -1.72 -12.59
C ARG A 64 0.83 -2.30 -12.41
N SER A 65 0.72 -3.62 -12.25
CA SER A 65 -0.57 -4.29 -12.05
C SER A 65 -1.12 -4.06 -10.64
N TYR A 66 -0.24 -3.84 -9.67
CA TYR A 66 -0.55 -3.63 -8.26
C TYR A 66 0.02 -2.29 -7.76
N PRO A 67 -0.41 -1.14 -8.30
CA PRO A 67 0.17 0.17 -7.94
C PRO A 67 -0.07 0.56 -6.48
N MET A 68 -1.07 -0.06 -5.83
CA MET A 68 -1.48 0.14 -4.44
C MET A 68 -0.64 -0.62 -3.41
N LEU A 69 0.26 -1.53 -3.83
CA LEU A 69 1.13 -2.24 -2.90
C LEU A 69 2.32 -1.37 -2.50
N ASP A 70 2.72 -1.51 -1.23
CA ASP A 70 3.89 -0.84 -0.68
C ASP A 70 5.17 -1.35 -1.36
N LYS A 71 5.81 -0.45 -2.11
CA LYS A 71 7.02 -0.75 -2.87
C LYS A 71 8.18 -1.17 -1.97
N GLN A 72 8.30 -0.65 -0.76
CA GLN A 72 9.38 -1.03 0.15
C GLN A 72 9.20 -2.49 0.60
N LYS A 73 7.98 -2.86 1.02
CA LYS A 73 7.66 -4.26 1.38
C LYS A 73 7.85 -5.23 0.22
N MET A 74 7.51 -4.80 -1.00
CA MET A 74 7.75 -5.60 -2.21
C MET A 74 9.21 -5.78 -2.55
N LEU A 75 10.07 -4.79 -2.30
CA LEU A 75 11.48 -4.87 -2.64
C LEU A 75 12.21 -5.97 -1.87
N ASP A 76 11.91 -6.18 -0.60
CA ASP A 76 12.60 -7.19 0.22
C ASP A 76 12.35 -8.61 -0.33
N GLU A 77 11.08 -8.97 -0.56
CA GLU A 77 10.71 -10.31 -1.05
C GLU A 77 11.11 -10.53 -2.51
N THR A 78 10.93 -9.52 -3.37
CA THR A 78 11.32 -9.61 -4.79
C THR A 78 12.84 -9.69 -4.97
N SER A 79 13.61 -9.04 -4.10
CA SER A 79 15.08 -9.11 -4.11
C SER A 79 15.58 -10.50 -3.74
N ALA A 80 14.97 -11.15 -2.74
CA ALA A 80 15.32 -12.52 -2.37
C ALA A 80 15.11 -13.50 -3.55
N LEU A 81 13.98 -13.38 -4.25
CA LEU A 81 13.68 -14.21 -5.43
C LEU A 81 14.63 -13.93 -6.61
N MET A 82 14.99 -12.66 -6.84
CA MET A 82 16.02 -12.29 -7.83
C MET A 82 17.39 -12.86 -7.47
N SER A 83 17.82 -12.78 -6.21
CA SER A 83 19.09 -13.36 -5.75
C SER A 83 19.11 -14.87 -5.95
N GLN A 84 18.02 -15.58 -5.66
CA GLN A 84 17.92 -17.02 -5.92
C GLN A 84 18.01 -17.34 -7.42
N HIS A 85 17.33 -16.58 -8.28
CA HIS A 85 17.42 -16.74 -9.73
C HIS A 85 18.86 -16.59 -10.23
N VAL A 86 19.55 -15.52 -9.79
CA VAL A 86 20.90 -15.19 -10.26
C VAL A 86 21.97 -16.12 -9.69
N LEU A 87 21.88 -16.46 -8.39
CA LEU A 87 22.91 -17.25 -7.71
C LEU A 87 22.73 -18.75 -7.88
N GLN A 88 21.49 -19.24 -7.90
CA GLN A 88 21.18 -20.67 -7.96
C GLN A 88 20.75 -21.13 -9.36
N GLY A 89 20.65 -20.20 -10.32
CA GLY A 89 20.27 -20.52 -11.71
C GLY A 89 18.83 -21.04 -11.84
N ARG A 90 17.94 -20.67 -10.90
CA ARG A 90 16.54 -21.13 -10.93
C ARG A 90 15.85 -20.74 -12.23
N ASN A 91 14.93 -21.57 -12.70
CA ASN A 91 14.20 -21.32 -13.92
C ASN A 91 13.41 -20.00 -13.82
N LYS A 92 13.57 -19.12 -14.81
CA LYS A 92 12.87 -17.83 -14.84
C LYS A 92 11.35 -17.96 -14.78
N SER A 93 10.78 -19.02 -15.35
CA SER A 93 9.33 -19.22 -15.35
C SER A 93 8.80 -19.48 -13.94
N GLU A 94 9.46 -20.37 -13.18
CA GLU A 94 9.11 -20.67 -11.79
C GLU A 94 9.23 -19.44 -10.89
N VAL A 95 10.31 -18.67 -11.06
CA VAL A 95 10.52 -17.43 -10.29
C VAL A 95 9.43 -16.41 -10.59
N ILE A 96 8.98 -16.31 -11.85
CA ILE A 96 7.87 -15.43 -12.23
C ILE A 96 6.56 -15.90 -11.60
N ASP A 97 6.28 -17.20 -11.58
CA ASP A 97 5.07 -17.74 -10.96
C ASP A 97 5.04 -17.46 -9.45
N GLU A 98 6.18 -17.61 -8.77
CA GLU A 98 6.33 -17.24 -7.35
C GLU A 98 6.14 -15.74 -7.11
N LEU A 99 6.68 -14.88 -7.99
CA LEU A 99 6.46 -13.44 -7.93
C LEU A 99 4.97 -13.10 -8.05
N GLU A 100 4.23 -13.74 -8.97
CA GLU A 100 2.79 -13.52 -9.11
C GLU A 100 2.02 -13.88 -7.82
N LEU A 101 2.39 -14.98 -7.17
CA LEU A 101 1.80 -15.38 -5.89
C LEU A 101 2.13 -14.41 -4.76
N VAL A 102 3.36 -13.91 -4.69
CA VAL A 102 3.77 -12.89 -3.71
C VAL A 102 2.89 -11.63 -3.85
N PHE A 103 2.79 -11.07 -5.06
CA PHE A 103 1.97 -9.88 -5.30
C PHE A 103 0.50 -10.10 -4.96
N LEU A 104 -0.06 -11.27 -5.31
CA LEU A 104 -1.43 -11.63 -4.96
C LEU A 104 -1.65 -11.69 -3.44
N ARG A 105 -0.76 -12.38 -2.70
CA ARG A 105 -0.86 -12.52 -1.24
C ARG A 105 -0.80 -11.19 -0.52
N HIS A 106 0.09 -10.30 -0.94
CA HIS A 106 0.18 -8.95 -0.36
C HIS A 106 -1.05 -8.10 -0.68
N TYR A 107 -1.65 -8.29 -1.86
CA TYR A 107 -2.93 -7.65 -2.19
C TYR A 107 -4.08 -8.17 -1.34
N GLU A 108 -4.19 -9.48 -1.14
CA GLU A 108 -5.21 -10.07 -0.27
C GLU A 108 -5.05 -9.63 1.18
N ALA A 109 -3.81 -9.61 1.69
CA ALA A 109 -3.51 -9.13 3.03
C ALA A 109 -3.83 -7.64 3.20
N LEU A 110 -3.55 -6.82 2.17
CA LEU A 110 -3.96 -5.43 2.15
C LEU A 110 -5.48 -5.33 2.19
N LYS A 111 -6.20 -6.03 1.31
CA LYS A 111 -7.66 -6.02 1.24
C LYS A 111 -8.30 -6.41 2.58
N ALA A 112 -7.81 -7.46 3.24
CA ALA A 112 -8.32 -7.94 4.52
C ALA A 112 -8.12 -6.96 5.70
N GLN A 113 -7.23 -5.96 5.57
CA GLN A 113 -7.08 -4.91 6.58
C GLN A 113 -8.15 -3.80 6.47
N PHE A 114 -8.91 -3.79 5.37
CA PHE A 114 -9.92 -2.77 5.05
C PHE A 114 -11.33 -3.31 4.84
N ASP A 115 -11.53 -4.63 4.88
CA ASP A 115 -12.83 -5.31 5.04
C ASP A 115 -13.19 -5.40 6.54
#